data_AF-A0A355EY57-F1
#
_entry.id   AF-A0A355EY57-F1
#
_cell.length_a   1.000
_cell.length_b   1.000
_cell.length_c   1.000
_cell.angle_alpha   90.00
_cell.angle_beta   90.00
_cell.angle_gamma   90.00
#
_symmetry.space_group_name_H-M   'P 1'
#
loop_
_entity.id
_entity.type
_entity.pdbx_description
1 polymer ?
#
loop_
_entity_poly.entity_id
_entity_poly.type
_entity_poly.pdbx_seq_one_letter_code
_entity_poly.pdbx_strand_id
1 'polypeptide(L)'
;MPPAELLAWWRAQGNPVEGPPPLAPACQGVPLGEPPRIVSPDESTPYRLRRDSPAEFQRIPLIARADAGVTRLFWYQDGALAAATEPEEKRFLDAVRGEHRLVVTDDLGRSDAITYKVE
;
A
#
# COMPACT_ATOMS: atom_id res chain seq x y z
N MET A 1 17.62 -9.25 25.13
CA MET A 1 16.18 -9.55 25.20
C MET A 1 16.00 -11.05 24.92
N PRO A 2 15.18 -11.78 25.67
CA PRO A 2 14.92 -13.20 25.42
C PRO A 2 14.21 -13.38 24.06
N PRO A 3 14.34 -14.54 23.39
CA PRO A 3 13.62 -14.83 22.16
C PRO A 3 12.09 -14.76 22.34
N ALA A 4 11.38 -14.38 21.28
CA ALA A 4 9.91 -14.22 21.32
C ALA A 4 9.18 -15.50 21.75
N GLU A 5 9.66 -16.66 21.31
CA GLU A 5 9.10 -17.98 21.67
C GLU A 5 9.19 -18.26 23.17
N LEU A 6 10.32 -17.94 23.80
CA LEU A 6 10.53 -18.11 25.24
C LEU A 6 9.62 -17.17 26.05
N LEU A 7 9.47 -15.92 25.60
CA LEU A 7 8.55 -14.97 26.20
C LEU A 7 7.09 -15.42 26.10
N ALA A 8 6.69 -16.00 24.96
CA ALA A 8 5.35 -16.55 24.76
C ALA A 8 5.07 -17.73 25.70
N TRP A 9 6.05 -18.64 25.84
CA TRP A 9 5.94 -19.76 26.76
C TRP A 9 5.82 -19.30 28.22
N TRP A 10 6.64 -18.33 28.67
CA TRP A 10 6.53 -17.76 30.02
C TRP A 10 5.16 -17.13 30.28
N ARG A 11 4.59 -16.38 29.33
CA ARG A 11 3.23 -15.83 29.46
C ARG A 11 2.19 -16.94 29.61
N ALA A 12 2.30 -18.03 28.85
CA ALA A 12 1.40 -19.17 28.94
C ALA A 12 1.48 -19.90 30.30
N GLN A 13 2.63 -19.83 30.97
CA GLN A 13 2.84 -20.36 32.32
C GLN A 13 2.47 -19.39 33.44
N GLY A 14 1.98 -18.19 33.11
CA GLY A 14 1.62 -17.16 34.10
C GLY A 14 2.83 -16.44 34.72
N ASN A 15 4.02 -16.60 34.15
CA ASN A 15 5.22 -15.90 34.61
C ASN A 15 5.14 -14.41 34.21
N PRO A 16 5.64 -13.48 35.06
CA PRO A 16 5.76 -12.09 34.69
C PRO A 16 6.76 -11.94 33.53
N VAL A 17 6.29 -11.36 32.43
CA VAL A 17 7.11 -11.03 31.27
C VAL A 17 7.09 -9.53 31.09
N GLU A 18 8.26 -8.89 31.20
CA GLU A 18 8.40 -7.47 30.86
C GLU A 18 7.94 -7.24 29.41
N GLY A 19 7.05 -6.27 29.26
CA GLY A 19 6.59 -5.82 27.95
C GLY A 19 7.72 -5.13 27.19
N PRO A 20 7.57 -4.94 25.86
CA PRO A 20 8.46 -4.06 25.14
C PRO A 20 8.46 -2.67 25.81
N PRO A 21 9.60 -1.96 25.81
CA PRO A 21 9.67 -0.61 26.36
C PRO A 21 8.66 0.30 25.64
N PRO A 22 8.14 1.33 26.32
CA PRO A 22 7.31 2.33 25.67
C PRO A 22 8.09 2.98 24.54
N LEU A 23 7.36 3.43 23.51
CA LEU A 23 7.95 4.21 22.44
C LEU A 23 8.59 5.49 23.01
N ALA A 24 9.65 5.96 22.36
CA ALA A 24 10.24 7.24 22.71
C ALA A 24 9.18 8.36 22.61
N PRO A 25 9.22 9.40 23.46
CA PRO A 25 8.21 10.47 23.43
C PRO A 25 8.08 11.19 22.09
N ALA A 26 9.13 11.17 21.27
CA ALA A 26 9.14 11.75 19.93
C ALA A 26 8.56 10.81 18.84
N CYS A 27 8.38 9.52 19.17
CA CYS A 27 7.75 8.56 18.28
C CYS A 27 6.24 8.59 18.49
N GLN A 28 5.53 9.16 17.51
CA GLN A 28 4.10 8.91 17.36
C GLN A 28 3.96 7.40 17.07
N GLY A 29 3.01 6.74 17.72
CA GLY A 29 2.90 5.28 17.70
C GLY A 29 2.58 4.68 16.34
N VAL A 30 2.12 3.42 16.32
CA VAL A 30 1.57 2.84 15.09
C VAL A 30 0.45 3.77 14.59
N PRO A 31 0.52 4.24 13.33
CA PRO A 31 -0.51 5.13 12.78
C PRO A 31 -1.89 4.51 12.96
N LEU A 32 -2.78 5.21 13.66
CA LEU A 32 -4.16 4.78 13.86
C LEU A 32 -4.97 5.04 12.56
N GLY A 33 -5.98 4.21 12.30
CA GLY A 33 -6.88 4.31 11.14
C GLY A 33 -6.60 3.26 10.06
N GLU A 34 -7.48 3.20 9.06
CA GLU A 34 -7.37 2.22 7.98
C GLU A 34 -6.25 2.58 7.00
N PRO A 35 -5.45 1.60 6.54
CA PRO A 35 -4.49 1.83 5.46
C PRO A 35 -5.23 2.26 4.18
N PRO A 36 -4.54 2.90 3.22
CA PRO A 36 -5.13 3.13 1.90
C PRO A 36 -5.57 1.80 1.31
N ARG A 37 -6.63 1.78 0.50
CA ARG A 37 -7.07 0.59 -0.26
C ARG A 37 -7.13 0.88 -1.74
N ILE A 38 -6.41 0.10 -2.53
CA ILE A 38 -6.40 0.24 -3.99
C ILE A 38 -7.79 -0.15 -4.52
N VAL A 39 -8.38 0.75 -5.30
CA VAL A 39 -9.64 0.54 -6.04
C VAL A 39 -9.34 0.34 -7.53
N SER A 40 -8.31 1.01 -8.04
CA SER A 40 -7.79 0.80 -9.39
C SER A 40 -6.27 0.97 -9.39
N PRO A 41 -5.52 0.05 -10.04
CA PRO A 41 -5.96 -1.09 -10.86
C PRO A 41 -6.68 -2.19 -10.07
N ASP A 42 -7.48 -3.00 -10.76
CA ASP A 42 -8.24 -4.11 -10.17
C ASP A 42 -7.64 -5.45 -10.63
N GLU A 43 -7.33 -6.35 -9.70
CA GLU A 43 -6.73 -7.66 -9.98
C GLU A 43 -7.66 -8.63 -10.70
N SER A 44 -8.98 -8.45 -10.56
CA SER A 44 -9.97 -9.31 -11.20
C SER A 44 -10.24 -8.94 -12.66
N THR A 45 -9.77 -7.77 -13.10
CA THR A 45 -10.00 -7.23 -14.43
C THR A 45 -8.72 -7.25 -15.26
N PRO A 46 -8.58 -8.17 -16.24
CA PRO A 46 -7.43 -8.13 -17.15
C PRO A 46 -7.53 -6.92 -18.09
N TYR A 47 -6.46 -6.11 -18.13
CA TYR A 47 -6.37 -4.93 -18.99
C TYR A 47 -5.86 -5.33 -20.37
N ARG A 48 -6.63 -5.07 -21.44
CA ARG A 48 -6.25 -5.47 -22.81
C ARG A 48 -5.89 -4.28 -23.69
N LEU A 49 -4.68 -4.28 -24.22
CA LEU A 49 -4.18 -3.23 -25.11
C LEU A 49 -4.55 -3.50 -26.57
N ARG A 50 -5.40 -2.63 -27.09
CA ARG A 50 -5.87 -2.57 -28.48
C ARG A 50 -4.86 -1.83 -29.36
N ARG A 51 -4.49 -2.44 -30.48
CA ARG A 51 -3.58 -1.84 -31.48
C ARG A 51 -4.20 -0.68 -32.25
N ASP A 52 -5.52 -0.68 -32.39
CA ASP A 52 -6.32 0.31 -33.10
C ASP A 52 -6.73 1.51 -32.23
N SER A 53 -6.42 1.48 -30.92
CA SER A 53 -6.73 2.55 -29.99
C SER A 53 -5.49 3.37 -29.62
N PRO A 54 -5.60 4.71 -29.57
CA PRO A 54 -4.55 5.57 -29.02
C PRO A 54 -4.15 5.16 -27.60
N ALA A 55 -2.87 5.26 -27.27
CA ALA A 55 -2.35 4.87 -25.96
C ALA A 55 -2.94 5.70 -24.81
N GLU A 56 -3.25 6.97 -25.06
CA GLU A 56 -3.86 7.89 -24.08
C GLU A 56 -5.23 7.45 -23.56
N PHE A 57 -5.98 6.67 -24.36
CA PHE A 57 -7.30 6.14 -23.97
C PHE A 57 -7.23 4.78 -23.27
N GLN A 58 -6.02 4.22 -23.16
CA GLN A 58 -5.79 2.88 -22.59
C GLN A 58 -4.97 2.95 -21.29
N ARG A 59 -4.83 4.15 -20.72
CA ARG A 59 -4.14 4.38 -19.46
C ARG A 59 -4.98 3.86 -18.29
N ILE A 60 -4.31 3.41 -17.24
CA ILE A 60 -4.96 2.80 -16.08
C ILE A 60 -5.07 3.85 -14.98
N PRO A 61 -6.27 4.18 -14.48
CA PRO A 61 -6.41 5.18 -13.43
C PRO A 61 -5.81 4.66 -12.11
N LEU A 62 -5.19 5.57 -11.37
CA LEU A 62 -4.72 5.33 -10.00
C LEU A 62 -5.80 5.82 -9.05
N ILE A 63 -6.47 4.89 -8.36
CA ILE A 63 -7.54 5.21 -7.43
C ILE A 63 -7.34 4.39 -6.17
N ALA A 64 -7.26 5.07 -5.02
CA ALA A 64 -7.29 4.43 -3.72
C ALA A 64 -8.26 5.16 -2.80
N ARG A 65 -8.90 4.42 -1.90
CA ARG A 65 -9.61 5.01 -0.75
C ARG A 65 -8.59 5.24 0.34
N ALA A 66 -8.54 6.45 0.87
CA ALA A 66 -7.69 6.82 1.99
C ALA A 66 -8.55 7.29 3.17
N ASP A 67 -7.99 7.19 4.38
CA ASP A 67 -8.62 7.72 5.59
C ASP A 67 -8.63 9.26 5.59
N ALA A 68 -9.56 9.87 6.34
CA ALA A 68 -9.85 11.32 6.27
C ALA A 68 -8.68 12.25 6.65
N GLY A 69 -7.62 11.71 7.28
CA GLY A 69 -6.42 12.45 7.65
C GLY A 69 -5.27 12.38 6.65
N VAL A 70 -5.40 11.58 5.58
CA VAL A 70 -4.34 11.39 4.58
C VAL A 70 -4.34 12.55 3.59
N THR A 71 -3.19 13.20 3.41
CA THR A 71 -3.05 14.30 2.44
C THR A 71 -2.35 13.89 1.16
N ARG A 72 -1.55 12.82 1.21
CA ARG A 72 -0.77 12.33 0.05
C ARG A 72 -0.75 10.82 -0.03
N LEU A 73 -0.74 10.35 -1.27
CA LEU A 73 -0.54 8.98 -1.68
C LEU A 73 0.68 8.90 -2.60
N PHE A 74 1.55 7.95 -2.32
CA PHE A 74 2.74 7.64 -3.12
C PHE A 74 2.53 6.29 -3.78
N TRP A 75 2.62 6.27 -5.10
CA TRP A 75 2.36 5.09 -5.93
C TRP A 75 3.67 4.55 -6.48
N TYR A 76 3.93 3.28 -6.23
CA TYR A 76 5.13 2.59 -6.69
C TYR A 76 4.75 1.44 -7.60
N GLN A 77 5.23 1.46 -8.84
CA GLN A 77 5.08 0.36 -9.78
C GLN A 77 6.42 -0.37 -9.90
N ASP A 78 6.39 -1.67 -9.64
CA ASP A 78 7.57 -2.54 -9.73
C ASP A 78 8.78 -2.01 -8.93
N GLY A 79 8.51 -1.35 -7.80
CA GLY A 79 9.50 -0.77 -6.89
C GLY A 79 9.97 0.64 -7.25
N ALA A 80 9.53 1.22 -8.37
CA ALA A 80 9.86 2.60 -8.76
C ALA A 80 8.68 3.55 -8.46
N LEU A 81 8.99 4.77 -8.00
CA LEU A 81 7.97 5.80 -7.78
C LEU A 81 7.34 6.20 -9.13
N ALA A 82 6.07 5.88 -9.31
CA ALA A 82 5.31 6.14 -10.53
C ALA A 82 4.52 7.45 -10.44
N ALA A 83 3.96 7.76 -9.27
CA ALA A 83 3.21 9.00 -9.03
C ALA A 83 3.16 9.38 -7.54
N ALA A 84 2.94 10.66 -7.27
CA ALA A 84 2.51 11.16 -5.97
C ALA A 84 1.25 12.00 -6.18
N THR A 85 0.19 11.73 -5.41
CA THR A 85 -1.14 12.29 -5.63
C THR A 85 -1.81 12.71 -4.33
N GLU A 86 -2.74 13.65 -4.41
CA GLU A 86 -3.77 13.78 -3.37
C GLU A 86 -4.80 12.63 -3.53
N PRO A 87 -5.55 12.24 -2.49
CA PRO A 87 -6.52 11.15 -2.58
C PRO A 87 -7.59 11.30 -3.68
N GLU A 88 -7.97 12.54 -4.01
CA GLU A 88 -8.99 12.84 -5.04
C GLU A 88 -8.39 13.24 -6.40
N GLU A 89 -7.07 13.31 -6.50
CA GLU A 89 -6.39 13.72 -7.72
C GLU A 89 -6.44 12.61 -8.77
N LYS A 90 -6.90 12.95 -9.98
CA LYS A 90 -6.91 12.01 -11.10
C LYS A 90 -5.52 11.82 -11.67
N ARG A 91 -4.93 10.64 -11.46
CA ARG A 91 -3.71 10.20 -12.15
C ARG A 91 -3.91 8.87 -12.87
N PHE A 92 -3.04 8.64 -13.84
CA PHE A 92 -3.09 7.50 -14.72
C PHE A 92 -1.69 6.97 -14.98
N LEU A 93 -1.57 5.65 -15.01
CA LEU A 93 -0.39 4.92 -15.47
C LEU A 93 -0.49 4.64 -16.96
N ASP A 94 0.65 4.71 -17.64
CA ASP A 94 0.75 4.15 -18.98
C ASP A 94 0.68 2.63 -18.91
N ALA A 95 -0.23 2.04 -19.68
CA ALA A 95 -0.39 0.59 -19.69
C ALA A 95 0.75 -0.06 -20.48
N VAL A 96 1.59 -0.81 -19.76
CA VAL A 96 2.67 -1.62 -20.32
C VAL A 96 2.24 -3.08 -20.23
N ARG A 97 2.51 -3.87 -21.28
CA ARG A 97 2.21 -5.31 -21.26
C ARG A 97 3.06 -6.03 -20.23
N GLY A 98 2.44 -6.92 -19.48
CA GLY A 98 3.11 -7.71 -18.45
C GLY A 98 2.29 -7.86 -17.19
N GLU A 99 2.90 -8.49 -16.21
CA GLU A 99 2.44 -8.50 -14.82
C GLU A 99 3.15 -7.39 -14.06
N HIS A 100 2.39 -6.59 -13.33
CA HIS A 100 2.90 -5.43 -12.60
C HIS A 100 2.44 -5.47 -11.15
N ARG A 101 3.35 -5.14 -10.24
CA ARG A 101 3.05 -4.93 -8.83
C ARG A 101 2.90 -3.45 -8.56
N LEU A 102 1.74 -3.05 -8.07
CA LEU A 102 1.49 -1.68 -7.61
C LEU A 102 1.39 -1.65 -6.10
N VAL A 103 2.06 -0.69 -5.48
CA VAL A 103 1.98 -0.40 -4.05
C VAL A 103 1.57 1.06 -3.89
N VAL A 104 0.62 1.33 -3.00
CA VAL A 104 0.28 2.68 -2.56
C VAL A 104 0.66 2.84 -1.10
N THR A 105 1.31 3.95 -0.76
CA THR A 105 1.69 4.32 0.60
C THR A 105 1.16 5.71 0.92
N ASP A 106 0.53 5.90 2.06
CA ASP A 106 0.09 7.22 2.51
C ASP A 106 1.21 7.99 3.23
N ASP A 107 0.96 9.26 3.53
CA ASP A 107 1.86 10.15 4.29
C ASP A 107 2.07 9.73 5.76
N LEU A 108 1.26 8.80 6.26
CA LEU A 108 1.42 8.16 7.57
C LEU A 108 2.23 6.86 7.49
N GLY A 109 2.66 6.44 6.29
CA GLY A 109 3.47 5.25 6.06
C GLY A 109 2.68 3.94 6.01
N ARG A 110 1.35 3.99 6.01
CA ARG A 110 0.49 2.81 5.82
C ARG A 110 0.41 2.48 4.34
N SER A 111 0.34 1.20 3.99
CA SER A 111 0.42 0.76 2.60
C SER A 111 -0.56 -0.35 2.25
N ASP A 112 -0.88 -0.41 0.96
CA ASP A 112 -1.61 -1.51 0.33
C ASP A 112 -0.97 -1.86 -1.02
N ALA A 113 -1.17 -3.09 -1.48
CA ALA A 113 -0.49 -3.61 -2.66
C ALA A 113 -1.39 -4.56 -3.46
N ILE A 114 -1.28 -4.46 -4.79
CA ILE A 114 -1.99 -5.32 -5.73
C ILE A 114 -1.06 -5.77 -6.85
N THR A 115 -1.35 -6.93 -7.42
CA THR A 115 -0.72 -7.40 -8.66
C THR A 115 -1.78 -7.46 -9.75
N TYR A 116 -1.51 -6.82 -10.89
CA TYR A 116 -2.44 -6.77 -12.01
C TYR A 116 -1.72 -7.12 -13.32
N LYS A 117 -2.49 -7.55 -14.31
CA LYS A 117 -1.97 -8.02 -15.59
C LYS A 117 -2.51 -7.20 -16.75
N VAL A 118 -1.61 -6.88 -17.68
CA VAL A 118 -1.89 -6.17 -18.93
C VAL A 118 -1.50 -7.05 -20.12
N GLU A 119 -2.44 -7.30 -21.03
CA GLU A 119 -2.33 -8.21 -22.18
C GLU A 119 -2.43 -7.48 -23.53
#